data_AF-G5AWA8-F1
#
_entry.id   AF-G5AWA8-F1
#
_cell.length_a   1.000
_cell.length_b   1.000
_cell.length_c   1.000
_cell.angle_alpha   90.00
_cell.angle_beta   90.00
_cell.angle_gamma   90.00
#
_symmetry.space_group_name_H-M   'P 1'
#
loop_
_entity.id
_entity.type
_entity.pdbx_description
1 polymer ?
#
loop_
_entity_poly.entity_id
_entity_poly.type
_entity_poly.pdbx_seq_one_letter_code
_entity_poly.pdbx_strand_id
1 'polypeptide(L)'
;MFRFGYYRLLKKASEGLKTINPDETAPSMRLLAYVSGLGFGIMSGVFSFVNTLSNSLGPGTVGIHGDSPQFFLNSAFMTLVIILLHVFWGIVFFDACEKKKWYILLIVLLTHLLVSAQTFLNPHYGINLVSAYITMVVMGIWAFFVAGGSCRSLKLCLLCQDKDFLLYNQRSR
;
A
#
# COMPACT_ATOMS: atom_id res chain seq x y z
N MET A 1 14.60 -4.34 1.64
CA MET A 1 15.29 -5.61 1.98
C MET A 1 14.45 -6.52 2.86
N PHE A 2 14.03 -6.10 4.06
CA PHE A 2 13.15 -6.93 4.93
C PHE A 2 11.88 -7.45 4.23
N ARG A 3 11.24 -6.61 3.40
CA ARG A 3 10.09 -7.01 2.58
C ARG A 3 10.36 -8.21 1.67
N PHE A 4 11.56 -8.30 1.11
CA PHE A 4 11.98 -9.43 0.27
C PHE A 4 12.18 -10.71 1.09
N GLY A 5 12.81 -10.59 2.26
CA GLY A 5 12.95 -11.70 3.20
C GLY A 5 11.60 -12.21 3.68
N TYR A 6 10.69 -11.31 4.02
CA TYR A 6 9.33 -11.65 4.43
C TYR A 6 8.53 -12.32 3.30
N TYR A 7 8.65 -11.83 2.05
CA TYR A 7 8.09 -12.52 0.89
C TYR A 7 8.60 -13.96 0.75
N ARG A 8 9.93 -14.18 0.88
CA ARG A 8 10.49 -15.54 0.80
C ARG A 8 9.97 -16.45 1.91
N LEU A 9 9.84 -15.93 3.12
CA LEU A 9 9.28 -16.66 4.26
C LEU A 9 7.83 -17.05 3.98
N LEU A 10 7.00 -16.08 3.58
CA LEU A 10 5.59 -16.33 3.26
C LEU A 10 5.41 -17.31 2.10
N LYS A 11 6.24 -17.20 1.05
CA LYS A 11 6.22 -18.13 -0.08
C LYS A 11 6.52 -19.56 0.37
N LYS A 12 7.58 -19.75 1.15
CA LYS A 12 7.96 -21.06 1.70
C LYS A 12 6.89 -21.62 2.64
N ALA A 13 6.28 -20.76 3.47
CA ALA A 13 5.18 -21.15 4.35
C ALA A 13 3.94 -21.57 3.54
N SER A 14 3.57 -20.81 2.51
CA SER A 14 2.44 -21.13 1.64
C SER A 14 2.64 -22.44 0.87
N GLU A 15 3.86 -22.70 0.38
CA GLU A 15 4.22 -23.96 -0.28
C GLU A 15 4.16 -25.13 0.71
N GLY A 16 4.71 -24.96 1.93
CA GLY A 16 4.66 -25.98 2.99
C GLY A 16 3.23 -26.30 3.44
N LEU A 17 2.39 -25.29 3.66
CA LEU A 17 0.98 -25.49 4.03
C LEU A 17 0.23 -26.26 2.94
N LYS A 18 0.46 -25.94 1.67
CA LYS A 18 -0.15 -26.65 0.54
C LYS A 18 0.26 -28.13 0.48
N THR A 19 1.47 -28.48 0.92
CA THR A 19 1.92 -29.88 0.96
C THR A 19 1.38 -30.66 2.15
N ILE A 20 1.13 -30.02 3.29
CA ILE A 20 0.66 -30.69 4.52
C ILE A 20 -0.86 -30.85 4.51
N ASN A 21 -1.60 -29.87 3.98
CA ASN A 21 -3.06 -29.90 3.93
C ASN A 21 -3.56 -29.61 2.49
N PRO A 22 -3.56 -30.61 1.59
CA PRO A 22 -3.94 -30.41 0.19
C PRO A 22 -5.43 -30.10 -0.01
N ASP A 23 -6.29 -30.49 0.94
CA ASP A 23 -7.74 -30.28 0.87
C ASP A 23 -8.13 -28.82 1.21
N GLU A 24 -7.25 -28.09 1.90
CA GLU A 24 -7.48 -26.71 2.29
C GLU A 24 -6.82 -25.73 1.31
N THR A 25 -7.59 -24.74 0.84
CA THR A 25 -7.07 -23.76 -0.12
C THR A 25 -6.10 -22.80 0.59
N ALA A 26 -4.80 -22.98 0.35
CA ALA A 26 -3.77 -22.07 0.86
C ALA A 26 -4.07 -20.60 0.47
N PRO A 27 -3.76 -19.63 1.35
CA PRO A 27 -4.03 -18.22 1.09
C PRO A 27 -3.31 -17.75 -0.17
N SER A 28 -4.03 -17.02 -1.03
CA SER A 28 -3.44 -16.53 -2.29
C SER A 28 -2.27 -15.58 -2.01
N MET A 29 -1.23 -15.65 -2.85
CA MET A 29 -0.09 -14.72 -2.75
C MET A 29 -0.49 -13.25 -2.86
N ARG A 30 -1.59 -12.94 -3.55
CA ARG A 30 -2.15 -11.58 -3.63
C ARG A 30 -2.70 -11.10 -2.29
N LEU A 31 -3.42 -11.96 -1.58
CA LEU A 31 -3.91 -11.66 -0.23
C LEU A 31 -2.74 -11.47 0.75
N LEU A 32 -1.75 -12.35 0.70
CA LEU A 32 -0.53 -12.23 1.51
C LEU A 32 0.23 -10.92 1.22
N ALA A 33 0.31 -10.50 -0.06
CA ALA A 33 0.92 -9.24 -0.45
C ALA A 33 0.19 -8.03 0.13
N TYR A 34 -1.15 -8.04 0.06
CA TYR A 34 -2.00 -6.99 0.62
C TYR A 34 -1.83 -6.87 2.14
N VAL A 35 -1.98 -7.98 2.86
CA VAL A 35 -1.86 -8.01 4.33
C VAL A 35 -0.45 -7.63 4.77
N SER A 36 0.58 -8.14 4.08
CA SER A 36 1.96 -7.75 4.34
C SER A 36 2.16 -6.25 4.17
N GLY A 37 1.66 -5.67 3.08
CA GLY A 37 1.76 -4.24 2.84
C GLY A 37 1.02 -3.39 3.84
N LEU A 38 -0.18 -3.81 4.25
CA LEU A 38 -0.92 -3.16 5.32
C LEU A 38 -0.16 -3.19 6.65
N GLY A 39 0.44 -4.33 7.01
CA GLY A 39 1.24 -4.46 8.22
C GLY A 39 2.45 -3.51 8.25
N PHE A 40 3.20 -3.44 7.14
CA PHE A 40 4.30 -2.46 7.01
C PHE A 40 3.79 -1.01 7.11
N GLY A 41 2.65 -0.71 6.47
CA GLY A 41 2.04 0.61 6.48
C GLY A 41 1.60 1.05 7.88
N ILE A 42 0.83 0.21 8.58
CA ILE A 42 0.35 0.50 9.94
C ILE A 42 1.53 0.72 10.89
N MET A 43 2.53 -0.17 10.88
CA MET A 43 3.70 -0.02 11.76
C MET A 43 4.47 1.27 11.46
N SER A 44 4.69 1.59 10.18
CA SER A 44 5.31 2.86 9.79
C SER A 44 4.48 4.06 10.26
N GLY A 45 3.17 4.01 10.07
CA GLY A 45 2.25 5.07 10.47
C GLY A 45 2.24 5.32 11.97
N VAL A 46 2.14 4.26 12.78
CA VAL A 46 2.20 4.33 14.25
C VAL A 46 3.50 4.98 14.70
N PHE A 47 4.65 4.53 14.19
CA PHE A 47 5.94 5.13 14.53
C PHE A 47 6.04 6.61 14.14
N SER A 48 5.45 7.00 13.01
CA SER A 48 5.52 8.38 12.51
C SER A 48 4.57 9.36 13.21
N PHE A 49 3.43 8.89 13.73
CA PHE A 49 2.33 9.79 14.10
C PHE A 49 1.84 9.64 15.53
N VAL A 50 2.11 8.54 16.24
CA VAL A 50 1.51 8.31 17.58
C VAL A 50 1.85 9.41 18.58
N ASN A 51 3.09 9.89 18.57
CA ASN A 51 3.54 10.97 19.46
C ASN A 51 2.93 12.32 19.07
N THR A 52 2.89 12.61 17.77
CA THR A 52 2.27 13.81 17.21
C THR A 52 0.77 13.84 17.52
N LEU A 53 0.09 12.69 17.41
CA LEU A 53 -1.31 12.53 17.75
C LEU A 53 -1.54 12.79 19.25
N SER A 54 -0.69 12.24 20.11
CA SER A 54 -0.74 12.53 21.55
C SER A 54 -0.65 14.03 21.85
N ASN A 55 0.29 14.72 21.20
CA ASN A 55 0.45 16.18 21.36
C ASN A 55 -0.75 16.98 20.86
N SER A 56 -1.48 16.48 19.86
CA SER A 56 -2.67 17.15 19.30
C SER A 56 -3.89 17.13 20.22
N LEU A 57 -3.88 16.32 21.29
CA LEU A 57 -4.97 16.25 22.26
C LEU A 57 -4.95 17.42 23.26
N GLY A 58 -3.84 18.16 23.32
CA GLY A 58 -3.74 19.37 24.13
C GLY A 58 -4.57 20.52 23.54
N PRO A 59 -4.91 21.55 24.35
CA PRO A 59 -5.69 22.70 23.88
C PRO A 59 -4.90 23.64 22.94
N GLY A 60 -3.60 23.43 22.76
CA GLY A 60 -2.73 24.26 21.94
C GLY A 60 -2.46 23.66 20.56
N THR A 61 -2.29 24.53 19.56
CA THR A 61 -1.80 24.15 18.22
C THR A 61 -0.35 24.56 18.01
N VAL A 62 0.31 23.97 17.01
CA VAL A 62 1.66 24.36 16.59
C VAL A 62 1.62 25.77 15.98
N GLY A 63 2.67 26.58 16.21
CA GLY A 63 2.79 27.89 15.57
C GLY A 63 3.35 29.04 16.41
N ILE A 64 3.67 28.81 17.69
CA ILE A 64 4.27 29.84 18.57
C ILE A 64 5.59 30.40 17.98
N HIS A 65 6.35 29.57 17.26
CA HIS A 65 7.61 29.94 16.61
C HIS A 65 7.47 30.25 15.10
N GLY A 66 6.25 30.51 14.62
CA GLY A 66 6.00 30.83 13.20
C GLY A 66 5.72 29.62 12.30
N ASP A 67 5.59 28.42 12.87
CA ASP A 67 5.17 27.21 12.15
C ASP A 67 3.68 27.25 11.77
N SER A 68 3.30 26.43 10.79
CA SER A 68 1.90 26.37 10.34
C SER A 68 0.98 25.72 11.38
N PRO A 69 -0.20 26.30 11.67
CA PRO A 69 -1.19 25.69 12.56
C PRO A 69 -1.82 24.42 11.99
N GLN A 70 -1.61 24.15 10.69
CA GLN A 70 -2.09 22.93 10.00
C GLN A 70 -1.14 21.75 10.16
N PHE A 71 -0.10 21.85 11.01
CA PHE A 71 0.91 20.81 11.19
C PHE A 71 0.31 19.43 11.52
N PHE A 72 -0.63 19.37 12.47
CA PHE A 72 -1.27 18.11 12.87
C PHE A 72 -2.08 17.49 11.72
N LEU A 73 -2.82 18.30 10.98
CA LEU A 73 -3.63 17.86 9.85
C LEU A 73 -2.74 17.35 8.69
N ASN A 74 -1.70 18.10 8.34
CA ASN A 74 -0.72 17.70 7.33
C ASN A 74 -0.02 16.40 7.72
N SER A 75 0.35 16.25 8.99
CA SER A 75 0.96 15.03 9.51
C SER A 75 0.02 13.83 9.38
N ALA A 76 -1.26 14.00 9.74
CA ALA A 76 -2.26 12.94 9.62
C ALA A 76 -2.46 12.48 8.17
N PHE A 77 -2.60 13.43 7.23
CA PHE A 77 -2.75 13.10 5.82
C PHE A 77 -1.48 12.47 5.21
N MET A 78 -0.29 12.95 5.59
CA MET A 78 0.96 12.30 5.18
C MET A 78 1.05 10.86 5.71
N THR A 79 0.67 10.62 6.95
CA THR A 79 0.63 9.27 7.52
C THR A 79 -0.33 8.35 6.77
N LEU A 80 -1.52 8.84 6.41
CA LEU A 80 -2.48 8.09 5.58
C LEU A 80 -1.87 7.72 4.22
N VAL A 81 -1.22 8.67 3.56
CA VAL A 81 -0.55 8.45 2.26
C VAL A 81 0.53 7.38 2.38
N ILE A 82 1.37 7.43 3.42
CA ILE A 82 2.41 6.44 3.67
C ILE A 82 1.83 5.05 3.92
N ILE A 83 0.76 4.94 4.72
CA ILE A 83 0.08 3.66 4.98
C ILE A 83 -0.43 3.06 3.66
N LEU A 84 -1.15 3.84 2.85
CA LEU A 84 -1.71 3.37 1.58
C LEU A 84 -0.62 3.03 0.56
N LEU A 85 0.43 3.85 0.45
CA LEU A 85 1.59 3.54 -0.38
C LEU A 85 2.26 2.24 0.03
N HIS A 86 2.40 1.94 1.33
CA HIS A 86 2.93 0.66 1.78
C HIS A 86 2.08 -0.52 1.33
N VAL A 87 0.75 -0.39 1.30
CA VAL A 87 -0.15 -1.41 0.74
C VAL A 87 0.13 -1.59 -0.76
N PHE A 88 0.11 -0.52 -1.54
CA PHE A 88 0.26 -0.58 -3.00
C PHE A 88 1.66 -1.07 -3.42
N TRP A 89 2.71 -0.55 -2.79
CA TRP A 89 4.07 -1.07 -2.96
C TRP A 89 4.15 -2.56 -2.60
N GLY A 90 3.36 -3.05 -1.64
CA GLY A 90 3.33 -4.47 -1.28
C GLY A 90 2.80 -5.35 -2.38
N ILE A 91 1.65 -4.96 -2.93
CA ILE A 91 1.01 -5.67 -4.03
C ILE A 91 1.94 -5.71 -5.24
N VAL A 92 2.48 -4.55 -5.65
CA VAL A 92 3.38 -4.45 -6.82
C VAL A 92 4.69 -5.20 -6.58
N PHE A 93 5.26 -5.13 -5.37
CA PHE A 93 6.50 -5.82 -5.01
C PHE A 93 6.36 -7.34 -5.08
N PHE A 94 5.30 -7.89 -4.50
CA PHE A 94 5.07 -9.34 -4.49
C PHE A 94 4.81 -9.86 -5.91
N ASP A 95 4.02 -9.15 -6.71
CA ASP A 95 3.80 -9.52 -8.13
C ASP A 95 5.09 -9.46 -8.95
N ALA A 96 5.93 -8.46 -8.73
CA ALA A 96 7.22 -8.35 -9.38
C ALA A 96 8.17 -9.49 -9.00
N CYS A 97 8.14 -9.93 -7.73
CA CYS A 97 8.89 -11.11 -7.29
C CYS A 97 8.37 -12.41 -7.93
N GLU A 98 7.05 -12.59 -8.03
CA GLU A 98 6.46 -13.76 -8.69
C GLU A 98 6.79 -13.79 -10.20
N LYS A 99 6.70 -12.65 -10.89
CA LYS A 99 7.01 -12.52 -12.32
C LYS A 99 8.51 -12.36 -12.63
N LYS A 100 9.38 -12.38 -11.61
CA LYS A 100 10.84 -12.16 -11.71
C LYS A 100 11.22 -10.86 -12.45
N LYS A 101 10.40 -9.82 -12.32
CA LYS A 101 10.61 -8.50 -12.95
C LYS A 101 11.41 -7.58 -12.02
N TRP A 102 12.72 -7.76 -11.97
CA TRP A 102 13.63 -7.05 -11.05
C TRP A 102 13.60 -5.53 -11.19
N TYR A 103 13.39 -4.99 -12.40
CA TYR A 103 13.30 -3.54 -12.62
C TYR A 103 12.11 -2.90 -11.89
N ILE A 104 11.00 -3.63 -11.70
CA ILE A 104 9.84 -3.12 -10.95
C ILE A 104 10.18 -2.99 -9.46
N LEU A 105 10.99 -3.90 -8.92
CA LEU A 105 11.46 -3.79 -7.52
C LEU A 105 12.31 -2.55 -7.31
N LEU A 106 13.15 -2.20 -8.29
CA LEU A 106 13.91 -0.96 -8.27
C LEU A 106 12.98 0.26 -8.30
N ILE A 107 11.94 0.27 -9.14
CA ILE A 107 10.95 1.36 -9.19
C ILE A 107 10.22 1.51 -7.85
N VAL A 108 9.81 0.42 -7.21
CA VAL A 108 9.18 0.45 -5.88
C VAL A 108 10.14 1.05 -4.84
N LEU A 109 11.42 0.66 -4.87
CA LEU A 109 12.43 1.22 -3.96
C LEU A 109 12.65 2.72 -4.20
N LEU A 110 12.76 3.14 -5.47
CA LEU A 110 12.96 4.54 -5.84
C LEU A 110 11.75 5.40 -5.49
N THR A 111 10.53 4.92 -5.72
CA THR A 111 9.31 5.65 -5.35
C THR A 111 9.16 5.76 -3.83
N HIS A 112 9.55 4.74 -3.08
CA HIS A 112 9.64 4.83 -1.63
C HIS A 112 10.66 5.88 -1.18
N LEU A 113 11.88 5.86 -1.74
CA LEU A 113 12.91 6.83 -1.40
C LEU A 113 12.52 8.25 -1.80
N LEU A 114 11.86 8.42 -2.94
CA LEU A 114 11.34 9.70 -3.42
C LEU A 114 10.33 10.29 -2.41
N VAL A 115 9.30 9.53 -2.04
CA VAL A 115 8.29 10.00 -1.07
C VAL A 115 8.91 10.31 0.28
N SER A 116 9.87 9.49 0.75
CA SER A 116 10.64 9.80 1.96
C SER A 116 11.46 11.07 1.80
N ALA A 117 12.13 11.29 0.66
CA ALA A 117 12.92 12.48 0.40
C ALA A 117 12.05 13.75 0.38
N GLN A 118 10.83 13.66 -0.14
CA GLN A 118 9.86 14.76 -0.13
C GLN A 118 9.50 15.21 1.28
N THR A 119 9.54 14.32 2.28
CA THR A 119 9.29 14.70 3.68
C THR A 119 10.39 15.56 4.29
N PHE A 120 11.61 15.60 3.72
CA PHE A 120 12.69 16.45 4.22
C PHE A 120 12.64 17.89 3.71
N LEU A 121 11.85 18.18 2.67
CA LEU A 121 11.79 19.50 2.05
C LEU A 121 10.84 20.44 2.83
N ASN A 122 11.36 21.14 3.84
CA ASN A 122 10.68 22.22 4.58
C ASN A 122 11.03 23.57 3.91
N PRO A 123 10.08 24.45 3.48
CA PRO A 123 8.75 24.72 4.07
C PRO A 123 7.53 24.50 3.17
N HIS A 124 7.67 23.83 2.03
CA HIS A 124 6.57 23.65 1.08
C HIS A 124 5.66 22.45 1.40
N TYR A 125 5.09 22.41 2.61
CA TYR A 125 4.23 21.31 3.07
C TYR A 125 3.08 20.97 2.11
N GLY A 126 2.43 21.99 1.54
CA GLY A 126 1.33 21.79 0.59
C GLY A 126 1.75 21.12 -0.71
N ILE A 127 2.90 21.51 -1.28
CA ILE A 127 3.40 20.93 -2.54
C ILE A 127 3.83 19.48 -2.33
N ASN A 128 4.51 19.20 -1.22
CA ASN A 128 4.94 17.84 -0.88
C ASN A 128 3.73 16.92 -0.65
N LEU A 129 2.72 17.41 0.07
CA LEU A 129 1.49 16.66 0.31
C LEU A 129 0.78 16.30 -1.00
N VAL A 130 0.54 17.29 -1.86
CA VAL A 130 -0.11 17.08 -3.17
C VAL A 130 0.70 16.09 -4.02
N SER A 131 2.03 16.24 -4.07
CA SER A 131 2.87 15.33 -4.84
C SER A 131 2.87 13.90 -4.29
N ALA A 132 2.84 13.73 -2.97
CA ALA A 132 2.72 12.42 -2.34
C ALA A 132 1.37 11.76 -2.65
N TYR A 133 0.28 12.53 -2.65
CA TYR A 133 -1.05 12.04 -3.06
C TYR A 133 -1.10 11.63 -4.53
N ILE A 134 -0.47 12.40 -5.43
CA ILE A 134 -0.37 12.03 -6.85
C ILE A 134 0.37 10.69 -6.98
N THR A 135 1.50 10.54 -6.28
CA THR A 135 2.28 9.29 -6.27
C THR A 135 1.45 8.12 -5.74
N MET A 136 0.69 8.34 -4.66
CA MET A 136 -0.22 7.36 -4.09
C MET A 136 -1.30 6.91 -5.08
N VAL A 137 -1.95 7.85 -5.77
CA VAL A 137 -2.98 7.53 -6.77
C VAL A 137 -2.39 6.74 -7.93
N VAL A 138 -1.24 7.16 -8.47
CA VAL A 138 -0.56 6.45 -9.57
C VAL A 138 -0.18 5.04 -9.15
N MET A 139 0.40 4.89 -7.96
CA MET A 139 0.78 3.57 -7.43
C MET A 139 -0.45 2.70 -7.13
N GLY A 140 -1.55 3.29 -6.68
CA GLY A 140 -2.84 2.62 -6.45
C GLY A 140 -3.47 2.11 -7.74
N ILE A 141 -3.47 2.92 -8.79
CA ILE A 141 -3.92 2.50 -10.13
C ILE A 141 -3.07 1.34 -10.63
N TRP A 142 -1.76 1.41 -10.48
CA TRP A 142 -0.87 0.32 -10.87
C TRP A 142 -1.15 -0.96 -10.06
N ALA A 143 -1.27 -0.85 -8.74
CA ALA A 143 -1.60 -1.97 -7.87
C ALA A 143 -2.96 -2.61 -8.24
N PHE A 144 -3.96 -1.82 -8.62
CA PHE A 144 -5.25 -2.30 -9.09
C PHE A 144 -5.12 -3.18 -10.35
N PHE A 145 -4.38 -2.72 -11.36
CA PHE A 145 -4.14 -3.52 -12.57
C PHE A 145 -3.31 -4.78 -12.28
N VAL A 146 -2.32 -4.68 -11.40
CA VAL A 146 -1.50 -5.84 -10.97
C VAL A 146 -2.35 -6.89 -10.25
N ALA A 147 -3.32 -6.47 -9.44
CA ALA A 147 -4.23 -7.36 -8.73
C ALA A 147 -5.25 -8.05 -9.64
N GLY A 148 -5.31 -7.70 -10.93
CA GLY A 148 -6.25 -8.24 -11.92
C GLY A 148 -7.46 -7.35 -12.21
N GLY A 149 -7.47 -6.12 -11.69
CA GLY A 149 -8.48 -5.12 -12.01
C GLY A 149 -8.39 -4.66 -13.46
N SER A 150 -9.53 -4.25 -14.04
CA SER A 150 -9.60 -3.64 -15.37
C SER A 150 -10.76 -2.64 -15.41
N CYS A 151 -10.77 -1.74 -16.38
CA CYS A 151 -11.90 -0.81 -16.58
C CYS A 151 -13.24 -1.56 -16.77
N ARG A 152 -13.20 -2.76 -17.36
CA ARG A 152 -14.36 -3.64 -17.49
C ARG A 152 -14.85 -4.12 -16.11
N SER A 153 -13.95 -4.61 -15.26
CA SER A 153 -14.28 -5.00 -13.88
C SER A 153 -14.87 -3.85 -13.07
N LEU A 154 -14.32 -2.64 -13.22
CA LEU A 154 -14.84 -1.45 -12.55
C LEU A 154 -16.25 -1.10 -13.04
N LYS A 155 -16.48 -1.13 -14.35
CA LYS A 155 -17.79 -0.88 -14.96
C LYS A 155 -18.82 -1.92 -14.53
N LEU A 156 -18.45 -3.21 -14.47
CA LEU A 156 -19.32 -4.29 -14.00
C LEU A 156 -19.69 -4.15 -12.52
N CYS A 157 -18.73 -3.76 -11.68
CA CYS A 157 -18.97 -3.51 -10.26
C CYS A 157 -19.92 -2.32 -10.06
N LEU A 158 -19.69 -1.20 -10.76
CA LEU A 158 -20.54 0.00 -10.69
C LEU A 158 -21.96 -0.24 -11.23
N LEU A 159 -22.10 -1.11 -12.24
CA LEU A 159 -23.40 -1.49 -12.80
C LEU A 159 -24.07 -2.65 -12.05
N CYS A 160 -23.44 -3.20 -11.01
CA CYS A 160 -23.92 -4.33 -10.23
C CYS A 160 -24.32 -5.56 -11.09
N GLN A 161 -23.67 -5.74 -12.24
CA GLN A 161 -23.92 -6.85 -13.19
C GLN A 161 -23.18 -8.16 -12.82
N ASP A 162 -22.78 -8.30 -11.56
CA ASP A 162 -21.91 -9.38 -11.05
C ASP A 162 -22.47 -10.80 -11.27
N LYS A 163 -23.81 -10.93 -11.40
CA LYS A 163 -24.49 -12.24 -11.54
C LYS A 163 -24.00 -13.07 -12.73
N ASP A 164 -23.51 -12.45 -13.80
CA ASP A 164 -23.07 -13.16 -15.00
C ASP A 164 -21.60 -13.63 -14.92
N PHE A 165 -20.78 -13.07 -14.02
CA PHE A 165 -19.35 -13.38 -13.93
C PHE A 165 -19.09 -14.69 -13.16
N LEU A 166 -19.84 -14.96 -12.10
CA LEU A 166 -19.77 -16.24 -11.37
C LEU A 166 -20.22 -17.42 -12.25
N LEU A 167 -21.24 -17.21 -13.11
CA LEU A 167 -21.73 -18.23 -14.04
C LEU A 167 -20.79 -18.47 -15.22
N TYR A 168 -20.11 -17.43 -15.72
CA TYR A 168 -19.13 -17.59 -16.81
C TYR A 168 -17.89 -18.37 -16.36
N ASN A 169 -17.41 -18.12 -15.13
CA ASN A 169 -16.21 -18.79 -14.61
C ASN A 169 -16.47 -20.24 -14.14
N GLN A 170 -17.73 -20.60 -13.83
CA GLN A 170 -18.11 -22.00 -13.60
C GLN A 170 -18.20 -22.81 -14.90
N ARG A 171 -18.46 -22.18 -16.05
CA ARG A 171 -18.63 -22.87 -17.33
C ARG A 171 -17.32 -23.10 -18.09
N SER A 172 -16.22 -22.51 -17.62
CA SER A 172 -14.88 -22.61 -18.22
C SER A 172 -13.90 -23.51 -17.45
N ARG A 173 -14.39 -24.27 -16.47
CA ARG A 173 -13.65 -25.37 -15.84
C ARG A 173 -14.22 -26.71 -16.29
#